data_AF-A0A955ZKJ1-F1
#
_entry.id   AF-A0A955ZKJ1-F1
#
_cell.length_a   1.000
_cell.length_b   1.000
_cell.length_c   1.000
_cell.angle_alpha   90.00
_cell.angle_beta   90.00
_cell.angle_gamma   90.00
#
_symmetry.space_group_name_H-M   'P 1'
#
loop_
_entity.id
_entity.type
_entity.pdbx_description
1 polymer ?
#
loop_
_entity_poly.entity_id
_entity_poly.type
_entity_poly.pdbx_seq_one_letter_code
_entity_poly.pdbx_strand_id
1 'polypeptide(L)'
;MRSIRSSLFAVCLATALLARPVAAQPPPPTDSAGELSDDSKLERIVTLFESGKYAECTTEFKKLLIPEPDLEDPDVLERARTYYAACLMAVGKNDEADQQFKTAIRENPQMQPPDRLVYPAPVVERFIRVRDSMLDEIKKAEEDRIKKARAAAKAAAERRERERLRVEALEKLAAQEVVITKNRRWIAAVPFGVGQFQNDDTALGYLFLGTEVALGGTALGAMLVRLSLDARADDQPPPNNEELNANNTTANNVLKFSSWGFVSVAALGILEAQLSFEPEVRHVVQRPLPKDLQRPKPEKSDVSLRPSALPTPGGLQLGVIGRF
;
A
#
# COMPACT_ATOMS: atom_id res chain seq x y z
N MET A 1 9.61 -66.87 -7.02
CA MET A 1 8.62 -66.95 -8.12
C MET A 1 8.99 -65.86 -9.13
N ARG A 2 9.72 -66.23 -10.20
CA ARG A 2 9.25 -66.26 -11.62
C ARG A 2 8.54 -64.97 -12.04
N SER A 3 8.85 -64.27 -13.14
CA SER A 3 9.84 -64.44 -14.20
C SER A 3 9.78 -63.18 -15.07
N ILE A 4 10.97 -62.71 -15.46
CA ILE A 4 11.32 -62.01 -16.70
C ILE A 4 10.44 -62.44 -17.89
N ARG A 5 10.01 -61.51 -18.75
CA ARG A 5 9.92 -61.71 -20.21
C ARG A 5 9.85 -60.38 -20.99
N SER A 6 10.97 -60.10 -21.65
CA SER A 6 11.09 -59.27 -22.86
C SER A 6 10.26 -59.86 -24.01
N SER A 7 9.71 -59.02 -24.89
CA SER A 7 9.40 -59.36 -26.30
C SER A 7 9.22 -58.10 -27.14
N LEU A 8 10.07 -57.99 -28.16
CA LEU A 8 10.04 -57.08 -29.30
C LEU A 8 8.86 -57.36 -30.27
N PHE A 9 8.78 -56.53 -31.32
CA PHE A 9 7.93 -56.57 -32.53
C PHE A 9 6.55 -55.87 -32.37
N ALA A 10 6.06 -55.04 -33.30
CA ALA A 10 6.46 -54.72 -34.65
C ALA A 10 5.98 -53.30 -35.02
N VAL A 11 6.73 -52.67 -35.93
CA VAL A 11 6.38 -51.47 -36.68
C VAL A 11 5.13 -51.75 -37.53
N CYS A 12 4.09 -50.93 -37.38
CA CYS A 12 3.10 -50.71 -38.44
C CYS A 12 2.79 -49.21 -38.50
N LEU A 13 3.33 -48.61 -39.56
CA LEU A 13 3.06 -47.27 -40.05
C LEU A 13 1.58 -47.20 -40.48
N ALA A 14 0.78 -46.36 -39.84
CA ALA A 14 -0.54 -45.99 -40.33
C ALA A 14 -0.64 -44.46 -40.35
N THR A 15 -0.45 -43.92 -41.53
CA THR A 15 -0.69 -42.53 -41.92
C THR A 15 -2.17 -42.21 -41.76
N ALA A 16 -2.52 -41.46 -40.71
CA ALA A 16 -3.80 -40.79 -40.59
C ALA A 16 -3.57 -39.28 -40.58
N LEU A 17 -3.98 -38.63 -41.69
CA LEU A 17 -4.11 -37.17 -41.77
C LEU A 17 -5.06 -36.71 -40.66
N LEU A 18 -4.54 -36.04 -39.64
CA LEU A 18 -5.35 -35.24 -38.72
C LEU A 18 -5.33 -33.80 -39.21
N ALA A 19 -6.44 -33.42 -39.84
CA ALA A 19 -6.78 -32.05 -40.17
C ALA A 19 -6.71 -31.19 -38.90
N ARG A 20 -5.97 -30.08 -38.98
CA ARG A 20 -6.02 -29.00 -38.00
C ARG A 20 -7.47 -28.54 -37.85
N PRO A 21 -8.00 -28.39 -36.62
CA PRO A 21 -9.21 -27.60 -36.45
C PRO A 21 -8.86 -26.16 -36.82
N VAL A 22 -9.50 -25.68 -37.88
CA VAL A 22 -9.56 -24.26 -38.21
C VAL A 22 -10.20 -23.58 -37.00
N ALA A 23 -9.39 -22.82 -36.26
CA ALA A 23 -9.91 -21.93 -35.24
C ALA A 23 -10.91 -21.00 -35.93
N ALA A 24 -12.16 -21.09 -35.46
CA ALA A 24 -13.29 -20.34 -35.97
C ALA A 24 -12.92 -18.85 -36.07
N GLN A 25 -13.16 -18.27 -37.24
CA GLN A 25 -13.32 -16.83 -37.39
C GLN A 25 -14.35 -16.37 -36.34
N PRO A 26 -14.16 -15.21 -35.69
CA PRO A 26 -15.21 -14.63 -34.88
C PRO A 26 -16.48 -14.51 -35.76
N PRO A 27 -17.66 -14.85 -35.24
CA PRO A 27 -18.89 -14.74 -36.01
C PRO A 27 -19.03 -13.30 -36.52
N PRO A 28 -19.55 -13.08 -37.74
CA PRO A 28 -19.90 -11.74 -38.19
C PRO A 28 -20.86 -11.12 -37.17
N PRO A 29 -20.76 -9.80 -36.92
CA PRO A 29 -21.67 -9.14 -36.00
C PRO A 29 -23.10 -9.42 -36.44
N THR A 30 -23.86 -10.05 -35.54
CA THR A 30 -25.27 -10.34 -35.70
C THR A 30 -26.03 -9.04 -35.91
N ASP A 31 -26.64 -8.92 -37.09
CA ASP A 31 -27.63 -7.92 -37.46
C ASP A 31 -28.64 -7.66 -36.33
N SER A 32 -28.63 -6.44 -35.80
CA SER A 32 -29.79 -5.84 -35.15
C SER A 32 -30.83 -5.57 -36.25
N ALA A 33 -31.85 -6.42 -36.30
CA ALA A 33 -33.00 -6.24 -37.16
C ALA A 33 -33.67 -4.88 -36.90
N GLY A 34 -33.54 -3.96 -37.86
CA GLY A 34 -34.39 -2.77 -37.99
C GLY A 34 -33.68 -1.45 -38.32
N GLU A 35 -32.39 -1.30 -37.99
CA GLU A 35 -31.62 -0.09 -38.26
C GLU A 35 -30.52 -0.37 -39.29
N LEU A 36 -30.52 0.40 -40.37
CA LEU A 36 -29.41 0.41 -41.33
C LEU A 36 -28.12 0.76 -40.56
N SER A 37 -27.01 0.06 -40.83
CA SER A 37 -25.71 0.45 -40.27
C SER A 37 -25.37 1.89 -40.66
N ASP A 38 -24.62 2.61 -39.82
CA ASP A 38 -24.25 4.01 -40.03
C ASP A 38 -23.64 4.27 -41.42
N ASP A 39 -22.75 3.38 -41.87
CA ASP A 39 -22.19 3.40 -43.23
C ASP A 39 -23.28 3.28 -44.30
N SER A 40 -24.26 2.38 -44.12
CA SER A 40 -25.36 2.20 -45.07
C SER A 40 -26.28 3.43 -45.13
N LYS A 41 -26.51 4.09 -43.99
CA LYS A 41 -27.25 5.37 -43.93
C LYS A 41 -26.51 6.46 -44.69
N LEU A 42 -25.19 6.55 -44.52
CA LEU A 42 -24.34 7.51 -45.22
C LEU A 42 -24.30 7.27 -46.73
N GLU A 43 -24.00 6.04 -47.16
CA GLU A 43 -23.88 5.67 -48.58
C GLU A 43 -25.14 6.01 -49.37
N ARG A 44 -26.32 5.79 -48.78
CA ARG A 44 -27.60 6.16 -49.39
C ARG A 44 -27.65 7.64 -49.77
N ILE A 45 -27.14 8.54 -48.92
CA ILE A 45 -27.13 9.98 -49.19
C ILE A 45 -25.96 10.35 -50.12
N VAL A 46 -24.82 9.66 -50.02
CA VAL A 46 -23.67 9.87 -50.92
C VAL A 46 -24.04 9.66 -52.38
N THR A 47 -24.92 8.71 -52.71
CA THR A 47 -25.43 8.56 -54.10
C THR A 47 -26.10 9.83 -54.65
N LEU A 48 -26.70 10.69 -53.81
CA LEU A 48 -27.26 11.97 -54.22
C LEU A 48 -26.16 12.98 -54.56
N PHE A 49 -25.04 12.94 -53.85
CA PHE A 49 -23.86 13.76 -54.13
C PHE A 49 -23.21 13.34 -55.46
N GLU A 50 -23.01 12.04 -55.67
CA GLU A 50 -22.42 11.50 -56.89
C GLU A 50 -23.29 11.75 -58.13
N SER A 51 -24.62 11.70 -57.97
CA SER A 51 -25.58 12.02 -59.03
C SER A 51 -25.78 13.53 -59.28
N GLY A 52 -25.05 14.39 -58.56
CA GLY A 52 -25.11 15.85 -58.73
C GLY A 52 -26.37 16.51 -58.17
N LYS A 53 -27.19 15.78 -57.40
CA LYS A 53 -28.43 16.28 -56.78
C LYS A 53 -28.15 17.00 -55.45
N TYR A 54 -27.38 18.08 -55.52
CA TYR A 54 -26.86 18.75 -54.32
C TYR A 54 -27.94 19.37 -53.42
N ALA A 55 -29.05 19.87 -53.99
CA ALA A 55 -30.15 20.43 -53.20
C ALA A 55 -30.87 19.36 -52.34
N GLU A 56 -31.17 18.20 -52.92
CA GLU A 56 -31.74 17.05 -52.20
C GLU A 56 -30.74 16.51 -51.16
N CYS A 57 -29.46 16.40 -51.54
CA CYS A 57 -28.37 15.98 -50.66
C CYS A 57 -28.31 16.82 -49.36
N THR A 58 -28.38 18.16 -49.46
CA THR A 58 -28.35 19.02 -48.27
C THR A 58 -29.54 18.80 -47.34
N THR A 59 -30.71 18.45 -47.89
CA THR A 59 -31.93 18.23 -47.11
C THR A 59 -31.85 16.91 -46.35
N GLU A 60 -31.36 15.85 -46.99
CA GLU A 60 -31.21 14.54 -46.35
C GLU A 60 -30.09 14.54 -45.29
N PHE A 61 -28.94 15.16 -45.58
CA PHE A 61 -27.88 15.29 -44.56
C PHE A 61 -28.33 16.15 -43.37
N LYS A 62 -29.14 17.18 -43.59
CA LYS A 62 -29.70 17.97 -42.50
C LYS A 62 -30.57 17.13 -41.57
N LYS A 63 -31.36 16.18 -42.10
CA LYS A 63 -32.16 15.26 -41.29
C LYS A 63 -31.30 14.27 -40.51
N LEU A 64 -30.17 13.85 -41.09
CA LEU A 64 -29.28 12.87 -40.48
C LEU A 64 -28.40 13.47 -39.37
N LEU A 65 -27.99 14.73 -39.49
CA LEU A 65 -26.98 15.36 -38.63
C LEU A 65 -27.52 16.39 -37.63
N ILE A 66 -28.76 16.87 -37.80
CA ILE A 66 -29.34 17.97 -37.01
C ILE A 66 -30.77 17.59 -36.58
N PRO A 67 -31.17 17.80 -35.31
CA PRO A 67 -30.46 18.49 -34.22
C PRO A 67 -29.40 17.66 -33.48
N GLU A 68 -29.56 16.34 -33.43
CA GLU A 68 -28.57 15.38 -32.93
C GLU A 68 -28.24 14.40 -34.06
N PRO A 69 -26.97 14.00 -34.24
CA PRO A 69 -26.59 13.07 -35.29
C PRO A 69 -27.14 11.67 -35.02
N ASP A 70 -27.83 11.09 -36.00
CA ASP A 70 -28.29 9.69 -36.01
C ASP A 70 -27.17 8.77 -36.57
N LEU A 71 -25.95 8.98 -36.06
CA LEU A 71 -24.72 8.24 -36.38
C LEU A 71 -23.92 8.08 -35.08
N GLU A 72 -23.56 6.85 -34.73
CA GLU A 72 -22.79 6.51 -33.53
C GLU A 72 -21.28 6.51 -33.80
N ASP A 73 -20.86 6.10 -35.01
CA ASP A 73 -19.45 6.00 -35.37
C ASP A 73 -18.83 7.39 -35.67
N PRO A 74 -17.80 7.82 -34.91
CA PRO A 74 -17.12 9.10 -35.13
C PRO A 74 -16.52 9.26 -36.53
N ASP A 75 -15.96 8.20 -37.11
CA ASP A 75 -15.31 8.26 -38.43
C ASP A 75 -16.36 8.39 -39.54
N VAL A 76 -17.54 7.78 -39.37
CA VAL A 76 -18.68 7.94 -40.27
C VAL A 76 -19.26 9.35 -40.16
N LEU A 77 -19.37 9.87 -38.93
CA LEU A 77 -19.86 11.22 -38.66
C LEU A 77 -18.97 12.29 -39.31
N GLU A 78 -17.64 12.14 -39.21
CA GLU A 78 -16.68 13.03 -39.87
C GLU A 78 -16.84 13.03 -41.41
N ARG A 79 -16.96 11.84 -42.01
CA ARG A 79 -17.23 11.70 -43.46
C ARG A 79 -18.57 12.32 -43.83
N ALA A 80 -19.63 12.06 -43.07
CA ALA A 80 -20.97 12.61 -43.30
C ALA A 80 -20.97 14.15 -43.26
N ARG A 81 -20.29 14.76 -42.27
CA ARG A 81 -20.13 16.22 -42.19
C ARG A 81 -19.36 16.78 -43.38
N THR A 82 -18.35 16.06 -43.86
CA THR A 82 -17.55 16.45 -45.03
C THR A 82 -18.39 16.42 -46.32
N TYR A 83 -19.17 15.36 -46.55
CA TYR A 83 -20.10 15.29 -47.68
C TYR A 83 -21.20 16.35 -47.58
N TYR A 84 -21.73 16.61 -46.39
CA TYR A 84 -22.74 17.65 -46.19
C TYR A 84 -22.18 19.04 -46.52
N ALA A 85 -20.97 19.35 -46.07
CA ALA A 85 -20.28 20.58 -46.42
C ALA A 85 -20.04 20.70 -47.93
N ALA A 86 -19.65 19.61 -48.60
CA ALA A 86 -19.49 19.58 -50.06
C ALA A 86 -20.81 19.87 -50.80
N CYS A 87 -21.92 19.26 -50.38
CA CYS A 87 -23.25 19.54 -50.94
C CYS A 87 -23.69 21.01 -50.70
N LEU A 88 -23.42 21.57 -49.52
CA LEU A 88 -23.72 22.96 -49.20
C LEU A 88 -22.91 23.94 -50.06
N MET A 89 -21.63 23.65 -50.29
CA MET A 89 -20.77 24.45 -51.18
C MET A 89 -21.28 24.44 -52.62
N ALA A 90 -21.74 23.29 -53.13
CA ALA A 90 -22.28 23.17 -54.48
C ALA A 90 -23.59 23.98 -54.67
N VAL A 91 -24.38 24.14 -53.61
CA VAL A 91 -25.61 24.98 -53.61
C VAL A 91 -25.31 26.46 -53.32
N GLY A 92 -24.04 26.82 -53.04
CA GLY A 92 -23.60 28.19 -52.77
C GLY A 92 -23.70 28.63 -51.32
N LYS A 93 -24.04 27.73 -50.40
CA LYS A 93 -24.20 27.98 -48.96
C LYS A 93 -22.89 27.81 -48.19
N ASN A 94 -21.90 28.62 -48.55
CA ASN A 94 -20.53 28.48 -48.02
C ASN A 94 -20.41 28.70 -46.51
N ASP A 95 -21.24 29.58 -45.94
CA ASP A 95 -21.18 29.86 -44.49
C ASP A 95 -21.71 28.66 -43.67
N GLU A 96 -22.75 27.98 -44.16
CA GLU A 96 -23.26 26.75 -43.54
C GLU A 96 -22.23 25.62 -43.64
N ALA A 97 -21.52 25.51 -44.78
CA ALA A 97 -20.45 24.54 -44.99
C ALA A 97 -19.28 24.77 -44.01
N ASP A 98 -18.87 26.02 -43.82
CA ASP A 98 -17.83 26.36 -42.85
C ASP A 98 -18.20 25.95 -41.43
N GLN A 99 -19.48 26.06 -41.05
CA GLN A 99 -19.93 25.60 -39.72
C GLN A 99 -19.79 24.08 -39.59
N GLN A 100 -20.11 23.31 -40.62
CA GLN A 100 -19.93 21.86 -40.58
C GLN A 100 -18.45 21.48 -40.40
N PHE A 101 -17.54 22.13 -41.13
CA PHE A 101 -16.10 21.92 -40.94
C PHE A 101 -15.62 22.37 -39.56
N LYS A 102 -16.08 23.51 -39.05
CA LYS A 102 -15.74 23.97 -37.69
C LYS A 102 -16.17 22.96 -36.63
N THR A 103 -17.38 22.43 -36.77
CA THR A 103 -17.89 21.41 -35.84
C THR A 103 -17.06 20.13 -35.93
N ALA A 104 -16.78 19.62 -37.13
CA ALA A 104 -15.94 18.43 -37.31
C ALA A 104 -14.54 18.61 -36.70
N ILE A 105 -13.91 19.76 -36.90
CA ILE A 105 -12.57 20.07 -36.35
C ILE A 105 -12.59 20.23 -34.82
N ARG A 106 -13.69 20.70 -34.23
CA ARG A 106 -13.83 20.75 -32.76
C ARG A 106 -13.99 19.37 -32.14
N GLU A 107 -14.76 18.51 -32.80
CA GLU A 107 -14.97 17.12 -32.40
C GLU A 107 -13.65 16.35 -32.51
N ASN A 108 -12.95 16.46 -33.65
CA ASN A 108 -11.64 15.88 -33.89
C ASN A 108 -10.60 16.93 -34.37
N PRO A 109 -9.80 17.50 -33.45
CA PRO A 109 -8.76 18.46 -33.82
C PRO A 109 -7.62 17.90 -34.68
N GLN A 110 -7.49 16.56 -34.77
CA GLN A 110 -6.48 15.88 -35.59
C GLN A 110 -7.03 15.42 -36.95
N MET A 111 -8.26 15.82 -37.30
CA MET A 111 -8.90 15.47 -38.56
C MET A 111 -8.00 15.82 -39.76
N GLN A 112 -7.77 14.82 -40.61
CA GLN A 112 -6.98 15.00 -41.82
C GLN A 112 -7.79 15.75 -42.89
N PRO A 113 -7.14 16.50 -43.79
CA PRO A 113 -7.82 17.09 -44.93
C PRO A 113 -8.56 16.01 -45.74
N PRO A 114 -9.77 16.31 -46.25
CA PRO A 114 -10.49 15.38 -47.11
C PRO A 114 -9.65 14.94 -48.32
N ASP A 115 -9.80 13.67 -48.73
CA ASP A 115 -9.05 13.12 -49.86
C ASP A 115 -9.41 13.83 -51.17
N ARG A 116 -8.40 14.28 -51.90
CA ARG A 116 -8.54 14.97 -53.18
C ARG A 116 -9.04 14.07 -54.31
N LEU A 117 -8.94 12.75 -54.15
CA LEU A 117 -9.49 11.79 -55.11
C LEU A 117 -11.00 11.64 -54.97
N VAL A 118 -11.53 11.83 -53.76
CA VAL A 118 -12.95 11.69 -53.44
C VAL A 118 -13.68 13.02 -53.53
N TYR A 119 -13.05 14.10 -53.08
CA TYR A 119 -13.66 15.42 -52.97
C TYR A 119 -13.09 16.43 -53.98
N PRO A 120 -13.93 17.30 -54.57
CA PRO A 120 -13.45 18.38 -55.44
C PRO A 120 -12.46 19.32 -54.72
N ALA A 121 -11.48 19.82 -55.46
CA ALA A 121 -10.43 20.71 -54.92
C ALA A 121 -10.98 21.90 -54.09
N PRO A 122 -12.08 22.59 -54.48
CA PRO A 122 -12.63 23.69 -53.68
C PRO A 122 -13.03 23.29 -52.26
N VAL A 123 -13.53 22.06 -52.07
CA VAL A 123 -13.94 21.53 -50.75
C VAL A 123 -12.73 21.36 -49.85
N VAL A 124 -11.67 20.75 -50.37
CA VAL A 124 -10.42 20.51 -49.64
C VAL A 124 -9.76 21.84 -49.27
N GLU A 125 -9.70 22.80 -50.20
CA GLU A 125 -9.14 24.14 -49.93
C GLU A 125 -9.93 24.90 -48.88
N ARG A 126 -11.27 24.79 -48.90
CA ARG A 126 -12.14 25.43 -47.90
C ARG A 126 -11.90 24.82 -46.51
N PHE A 127 -11.81 23.49 -46.41
CA PHE A 127 -11.48 22.80 -45.17
C PHE A 127 -10.15 23.30 -44.59
N ILE A 128 -9.10 23.37 -45.42
CA ILE A 128 -7.78 23.85 -44.98
C ILE A 128 -7.88 25.27 -44.44
N ARG A 129 -8.59 26.18 -45.13
CA ARG A 129 -8.79 27.56 -44.68
C ARG A 129 -9.53 27.65 -43.35
N VAL A 130 -10.58 26.85 -43.16
CA VAL A 130 -11.33 26.80 -41.90
C VAL A 130 -10.44 26.31 -40.77
N ARG A 131 -9.68 25.23 -41.00
CA ARG A 131 -8.72 24.70 -40.02
C ARG A 131 -7.65 25.73 -39.65
N ASP A 132 -7.10 26.44 -40.64
CA ASP A 132 -6.12 27.51 -40.40
C ASP A 132 -6.69 28.64 -39.54
N SER A 133 -7.96 29.01 -39.76
CA SER A 133 -8.66 30.01 -38.93
C SER A 133 -8.90 29.55 -37.48
N MET A 134 -8.85 28.24 -37.22
CA MET A 134 -9.11 27.63 -35.92
C MET A 134 -7.84 27.22 -35.17
N LEU A 135 -6.64 27.38 -35.76
CA LEU A 135 -5.39 26.92 -35.15
C LEU A 135 -5.18 27.45 -33.73
N ASP A 136 -5.54 28.70 -33.47
CA ASP A 136 -5.40 29.30 -32.14
C ASP A 136 -6.43 28.75 -31.14
N GLU A 137 -7.64 28.41 -31.59
CA GLU A 137 -8.67 27.75 -30.77
C GLU A 137 -8.20 26.34 -30.39
N ILE A 138 -7.69 25.58 -31.37
CA ILE A 138 -7.17 24.21 -31.18
C ILE A 138 -5.98 24.21 -30.21
N LYS A 139 -5.01 25.11 -30.40
CA LYS A 139 -3.85 25.23 -29.50
C LYS A 139 -4.25 25.54 -28.08
N LYS A 140 -5.15 26.50 -27.87
CA LYS A 140 -5.65 26.85 -26.52
C LYS A 140 -6.37 25.67 -25.86
N ALA A 141 -7.24 24.98 -26.61
CA ALA A 141 -7.94 23.81 -26.11
C ALA A 141 -6.97 22.70 -25.68
N GLU A 142 -5.91 22.46 -26.46
CA GLU A 142 -4.89 21.45 -26.15
C GLU A 142 -4.04 21.86 -24.93
N GLU A 143 -3.61 23.12 -24.85
CA GLU A 143 -2.91 23.63 -23.67
C GLU A 143 -3.75 23.48 -22.40
N ASP A 144 -5.04 23.77 -22.47
CA ASP A 144 -5.95 23.62 -21.34
C ASP A 144 -6.18 22.16 -20.96
N ARG A 145 -6.26 21.24 -21.94
CA ARG A 145 -6.29 19.78 -21.70
C ARG A 145 -5.02 19.33 -20.99
N ILE A 146 -3.84 19.74 -21.47
CA ILE A 146 -2.56 19.41 -20.85
C ILE A 146 -2.46 19.99 -19.43
N LYS A 147 -2.86 21.25 -19.23
CA LYS A 147 -2.88 21.88 -17.89
C LYS A 147 -3.80 21.13 -16.93
N LYS A 148 -5.02 20.77 -17.36
CA LYS A 148 -5.97 19.99 -16.56
C LYS A 148 -5.45 18.59 -16.25
N ALA A 149 -4.86 17.89 -17.23
CA ALA A 149 -4.27 16.58 -17.03
C ALA A 149 -3.10 16.63 -16.03
N ARG A 150 -2.21 17.63 -16.14
CA ARG A 150 -1.11 17.84 -15.19
C ARG A 150 -1.63 18.17 -13.79
N ALA A 151 -2.63 19.04 -13.67
CA ALA A 151 -3.24 19.37 -12.38
C ALA A 151 -3.93 18.15 -11.73
N ALA A 152 -4.66 17.35 -12.52
CA ALA A 152 -5.30 16.13 -12.06
C ALA A 152 -4.25 15.08 -11.62
N ALA A 153 -3.17 14.91 -12.38
CA ALA A 153 -2.08 14.00 -12.03
C ALA A 153 -1.38 14.43 -10.72
N LYS A 154 -1.11 15.73 -10.55
CA LYS A 154 -0.53 16.28 -9.32
C LYS A 154 -1.46 16.09 -8.13
N ALA A 155 -2.74 16.43 -8.27
CA ALA A 155 -3.74 16.22 -7.21
C ALA A 155 -3.89 14.73 -6.84
N ALA A 156 -3.83 13.83 -7.82
CA ALA A 156 -3.84 12.39 -7.58
C ALA A 156 -2.56 11.89 -6.88
N ALA A 157 -1.40 12.48 -7.15
CA ALA A 157 -0.16 12.17 -6.43
C ALA A 157 -0.23 12.65 -4.97
N GLU A 158 -0.69 13.88 -4.74
CA GLU A 158 -0.87 14.45 -3.39
C GLU A 158 -1.90 13.67 -2.56
N ARG A 159 -3.00 13.22 -3.18
CA ARG A 159 -3.97 12.32 -2.51
C ARG A 159 -3.32 11.01 -2.07
N ARG A 160 -2.57 10.36 -2.96
CA ARG A 160 -1.84 9.12 -2.65
C ARG A 160 -0.83 9.32 -1.52
N GLU A 161 -0.11 10.44 -1.50
CA GLU A 161 0.84 10.75 -0.43
C GLU A 161 0.13 10.97 0.92
N ARG A 162 -0.97 11.72 0.96
CA ARG A 162 -1.77 11.91 2.18
C ARG A 162 -2.35 10.61 2.71
N GLU A 163 -2.84 9.74 1.82
CA GLU A 163 -3.34 8.41 2.21
C GLU A 163 -2.22 7.56 2.80
N ARG A 164 -1.01 7.60 2.20
CA ARG A 164 0.16 6.90 2.75
C ARG A 164 0.50 7.38 4.16
N LEU A 165 0.60 8.68 4.36
CA LEU A 165 0.90 9.26 5.68
C LEU A 165 -0.19 8.95 6.71
N ARG A 166 -1.46 8.96 6.28
CA ARG A 166 -2.59 8.58 7.12
C ARG A 166 -2.51 7.13 7.55
N VAL A 167 -2.23 6.21 6.62
CA VAL A 167 -2.07 4.78 6.93
C VAL A 167 -0.89 4.57 7.86
N GLU A 168 0.25 5.22 7.62
CA GLU A 168 1.43 5.13 8.50
C GLU A 168 1.14 5.64 9.92
N ALA A 169 0.37 6.72 10.06
CA ALA A 169 -0.08 7.21 11.36
C ALA A 169 -1.04 6.22 12.04
N LEU A 170 -1.99 5.65 11.30
CA LEU A 170 -2.93 4.65 11.81
C LEU A 170 -2.21 3.36 12.23
N GLU A 171 -1.21 2.91 11.48
CA GLU A 171 -0.37 1.75 11.83
C GLU A 171 0.37 2.00 13.15
N LYS A 172 0.95 3.18 13.35
CA LYS A 172 1.64 3.53 14.60
C LYS A 172 0.70 3.56 15.80
N LEU A 173 -0.53 4.04 15.62
CA LEU A 173 -1.55 4.06 16.67
C LEU A 173 -2.07 2.65 16.97
N ALA A 174 -2.29 1.83 15.93
CA ALA A 174 -2.77 0.46 16.07
C ALA A 174 -1.71 -0.50 16.64
N ALA A 175 -0.42 -0.17 16.48
CA ALA A 175 0.69 -0.89 17.10
C ALA A 175 0.84 -0.63 18.61
N GLN A 176 0.04 0.26 19.20
CA GLN A 176 0.09 0.53 20.65
C GLN A 176 -1.08 -0.17 21.34
N GLU A 177 -0.78 -1.00 22.34
CA GLU A 177 -1.76 -1.62 23.22
C GLU A 177 -1.54 -1.15 24.65
N VAL A 178 -2.60 -0.68 25.31
CA VAL A 178 -2.56 -0.35 26.74
C VAL A 178 -2.83 -1.61 27.52
N VAL A 179 -1.79 -2.21 28.10
CA VAL A 179 -1.93 -3.35 29.00
C VAL A 179 -2.21 -2.83 30.39
N ILE A 180 -3.36 -3.22 30.95
CA ILE A 180 -3.78 -2.86 32.31
C ILE A 180 -3.45 -4.04 33.21
N THR A 181 -2.47 -3.86 34.10
CA THR A 181 -2.16 -4.85 35.14
C THR A 181 -2.95 -4.52 36.39
N LYS A 182 -3.72 -5.48 36.90
CA LYS A 182 -4.52 -5.31 38.12
C LYS A 182 -3.73 -5.76 39.34
N ASN A 183 -3.52 -4.83 40.25
CA ASN A 183 -2.84 -5.08 41.52
C ASN A 183 -3.80 -5.62 42.57
N ARG A 184 -3.27 -6.36 43.55
CA ARG A 184 -4.05 -7.02 44.60
C ARG A 184 -3.53 -6.60 45.97
N ARG A 185 -4.41 -6.03 46.80
CA ARG A 185 -4.04 -5.47 48.13
C ARG A 185 -3.38 -6.45 49.09
N TRP A 186 -3.66 -7.75 48.99
CA TRP A 186 -3.02 -8.75 49.86
C TRP A 186 -1.55 -8.98 49.51
N ILE A 187 -1.15 -8.75 48.25
CA ILE A 187 0.25 -8.86 47.81
C ILE A 187 1.06 -7.69 48.40
N ALA A 188 0.46 -6.51 48.55
CA ALA A 188 1.04 -5.38 49.24
C ALA A 188 1.24 -5.58 50.76
N ALA A 189 0.76 -6.69 51.34
CA ALA A 189 1.04 -7.06 52.73
C ALA A 189 2.26 -7.99 52.88
N VAL A 190 2.91 -8.37 51.77
CA VAL A 190 4.10 -9.22 51.79
C VAL A 190 5.34 -8.36 52.07
N PRO A 191 6.22 -8.76 53.01
CA PRO A 191 7.47 -8.06 53.28
C PRO A 191 8.44 -8.14 52.09
N PHE A 192 9.64 -7.57 52.24
CA PHE A 192 10.72 -7.54 51.24
C PHE A 192 10.46 -6.61 50.05
N GLY A 193 9.71 -5.52 50.26
CA GLY A 193 9.46 -4.53 49.22
C GLY A 193 8.46 -4.98 48.14
N VAL A 194 7.78 -6.12 48.31
CA VAL A 194 6.90 -6.71 47.29
C VAL A 194 5.73 -5.78 46.94
N GLY A 195 5.18 -5.07 47.93
CA GLY A 195 4.10 -4.11 47.70
C GLY A 195 4.53 -2.88 46.90
N GLN A 196 5.76 -2.39 47.12
CA GLN A 196 6.34 -1.27 46.39
C GLN A 196 6.59 -1.63 44.92
N PHE A 197 7.12 -2.83 44.66
CA PHE A 197 7.26 -3.34 43.29
C PHE A 197 5.92 -3.51 42.58
N GLN A 198 4.87 -3.90 43.32
CA GLN A 198 3.52 -3.96 42.78
C GLN A 198 3.01 -2.55 42.38
N ASN A 199 3.37 -1.51 43.13
CA ASN A 199 2.99 -0.12 42.87
C ASN A 199 3.95 0.61 41.90
N ASP A 200 4.85 -0.10 41.21
CA ASP A 200 5.88 0.46 40.30
C ASP A 200 6.90 1.42 40.98
N ASP A 201 6.93 1.46 42.32
CA ASP A 201 7.94 2.17 43.09
C ASP A 201 9.17 1.27 43.33
N THR A 202 9.94 1.10 42.25
CA THR A 202 11.14 0.25 42.26
C THR A 202 12.21 0.73 43.25
N ALA A 203 12.32 2.05 43.47
CA ALA A 203 13.34 2.61 44.36
C ALA A 203 13.06 2.25 45.82
N LEU A 204 11.82 2.46 46.30
CA LEU A 204 11.42 2.04 47.64
C LEU A 204 11.41 0.51 47.77
N GLY A 205 11.03 -0.22 46.72
CA GLY A 205 11.08 -1.68 46.69
C GLY A 205 12.48 -2.22 46.98
N TYR A 206 13.50 -1.71 46.31
CA TYR A 206 14.89 -2.10 46.57
C TYR A 206 15.41 -1.64 47.93
N LEU A 207 14.96 -0.48 48.43
CA LEU A 207 15.35 0.02 49.75
C LEU A 207 14.88 -0.91 50.88
N PHE A 208 13.58 -1.27 50.87
CA PHE A 208 13.01 -2.18 51.86
C PHE A 208 13.59 -3.59 51.71
N LEU A 209 13.66 -4.12 50.47
CA LEU A 209 14.29 -5.41 50.20
C LEU A 209 15.72 -5.48 50.75
N GLY A 210 16.56 -4.49 50.43
CA GLY A 210 17.95 -4.45 50.85
C GLY A 210 18.10 -4.36 52.36
N THR A 211 17.30 -3.50 53.01
CA THR A 211 17.36 -3.30 54.46
C THR A 211 16.87 -4.53 55.22
N GLU A 212 15.78 -5.15 54.78
CA GLU A 212 15.25 -6.37 55.38
C GLU A 212 16.16 -7.58 55.17
N VAL A 213 16.77 -7.73 53.99
CA VAL A 213 17.78 -8.78 53.74
C VAL A 213 19.01 -8.56 54.62
N ALA A 214 19.48 -7.32 54.76
CA ALA A 214 20.62 -7.02 55.63
C ALA A 214 20.30 -7.34 57.10
N LEU A 215 19.13 -6.91 57.60
CA LEU A 215 18.72 -7.14 58.99
C LEU A 215 18.42 -8.62 59.25
N GLY A 216 17.65 -9.27 58.38
CA GLY A 216 17.33 -10.69 58.46
C GLY A 216 18.57 -11.58 58.34
N GLY A 217 19.47 -11.28 57.39
CA GLY A 217 20.75 -11.96 57.25
C GLY A 217 21.65 -11.76 58.47
N THR A 218 21.68 -10.54 59.04
CA THR A 218 22.40 -10.27 60.29
C THR A 218 21.83 -11.05 61.47
N ALA A 219 20.50 -11.11 61.59
CA ALA A 219 19.82 -11.87 62.64
C ALA A 219 20.13 -13.37 62.54
N LEU A 220 20.00 -13.94 61.33
CA LEU A 220 20.34 -15.33 61.06
C LEU A 220 21.82 -15.62 61.36
N GLY A 221 22.73 -14.75 60.93
CA GLY A 221 24.16 -14.88 61.24
C GLY A 221 24.45 -14.86 62.75
N ALA A 222 23.86 -13.90 63.47
CA ALA A 222 23.99 -13.82 64.93
C ALA A 222 23.41 -15.05 65.64
N MET A 223 22.30 -15.60 65.15
CA MET A 223 21.71 -16.83 65.65
C MET A 223 22.64 -18.03 65.46
N LEU A 224 23.24 -18.18 64.27
CA LEU A 224 24.18 -19.26 63.99
C LEU A 224 25.44 -19.17 64.85
N VAL A 225 25.99 -17.95 65.02
CA VAL A 225 27.13 -17.71 65.92
C VAL A 225 26.77 -18.13 67.34
N ARG A 226 25.58 -17.73 67.83
CA ARG A 226 25.12 -18.11 69.16
C ARG A 226 25.01 -19.62 69.33
N LEU A 227 24.37 -20.31 68.39
CA LEU A 227 24.28 -21.77 68.42
C LEU A 227 25.65 -22.44 68.46
N SER A 228 26.64 -21.88 67.75
CA SER A 228 28.03 -22.37 67.79
C SER A 228 28.74 -22.10 69.11
N LEU A 229 28.44 -20.99 69.79
CA LEU A 229 29.02 -20.64 71.09
C LEU A 229 28.40 -21.48 72.21
N ASP A 230 27.07 -21.68 72.17
CA ASP A 230 26.36 -22.55 73.11
C ASP A 230 26.87 -24.00 73.00
N ALA A 231 27.18 -24.48 71.79
CA ALA A 231 27.79 -25.81 71.60
C ALA A 231 29.22 -25.93 72.17
N ARG A 232 29.99 -24.84 72.17
CA ARG A 232 31.37 -24.82 72.73
C ARG A 232 31.39 -24.68 74.25
N ALA A 233 30.31 -24.19 74.86
CA ALA A 233 30.25 -24.03 76.31
C ALA A 233 30.38 -25.36 77.07
N ASP A 234 30.08 -26.48 76.42
CA ASP A 234 30.17 -27.84 76.97
C ASP A 234 31.50 -28.56 76.65
N ASP A 235 32.48 -27.91 76.00
CA ASP A 235 33.77 -28.52 75.63
C ASP A 235 34.67 -28.81 76.84
N GLN A 236 35.47 -29.89 76.76
CA GLN A 236 36.57 -30.18 77.69
C GLN A 236 37.93 -30.16 76.97
N PRO A 237 38.92 -29.37 77.43
CA PRO A 237 38.91 -28.52 78.62
C PRO A 237 38.00 -27.29 78.46
N PRO A 238 37.50 -26.72 79.57
CA PRO A 238 36.53 -25.64 79.51
C PRO A 238 37.15 -24.40 78.85
N PRO A 239 36.45 -23.79 77.89
CA PRO A 239 36.88 -22.55 77.24
C PRO A 239 36.93 -21.34 78.20
N ASN A 240 37.56 -20.25 77.76
CA ASN A 240 37.63 -19.01 78.54
C ASN A 240 36.23 -18.40 78.73
N ASN A 241 35.71 -18.48 79.96
CA ASN A 241 34.35 -18.02 80.30
C ASN A 241 34.13 -16.52 80.04
N GLU A 242 35.15 -15.67 80.17
CA GLU A 242 35.00 -14.21 79.98
C GLU A 242 34.78 -13.85 78.51
N GLU A 243 35.60 -14.42 77.62
CA GLU A 243 35.51 -14.23 76.17
C GLU A 243 34.22 -14.83 75.60
N LEU A 244 33.83 -16.02 76.07
CA LEU A 244 32.57 -16.64 75.68
C LEU A 244 31.35 -15.82 76.09
N ASN A 245 31.34 -15.31 77.32
CA ASN A 245 30.23 -14.48 77.80
C ASN A 245 30.17 -13.14 77.05
N ALA A 246 31.31 -12.52 76.73
CA ALA A 246 31.38 -11.30 75.93
C ALA A 246 30.86 -11.53 74.49
N ASN A 247 31.25 -12.64 73.86
CA ASN A 247 30.79 -12.98 72.50
C ASN A 247 29.30 -13.36 72.48
N ASN A 248 28.82 -14.10 73.49
CA ASN A 248 27.41 -14.49 73.58
C ASN A 248 26.51 -13.28 73.84
N THR A 249 26.91 -12.37 74.74
CA THR A 249 26.17 -11.12 74.98
C THR A 249 26.11 -10.24 73.73
N THR A 250 27.22 -10.14 72.99
CA THR A 250 27.27 -9.42 71.70
C THR A 250 26.35 -10.05 70.67
N ALA A 251 26.46 -11.37 70.44
CA ALA A 251 25.61 -12.10 69.49
C ALA A 251 24.12 -11.99 69.85
N ASN A 252 23.78 -12.06 71.15
CA ASN A 252 22.41 -11.89 71.63
C ASN A 252 21.87 -10.47 71.41
N ASN A 253 22.70 -9.44 71.63
CA ASN A 253 22.30 -8.06 71.36
C ASN A 253 22.10 -7.84 69.86
N VAL A 254 23.04 -8.28 69.02
CA VAL A 254 22.92 -8.19 67.56
C VAL A 254 21.66 -8.91 67.08
N LEU A 255 21.39 -10.13 67.55
CA LEU A 255 20.18 -10.88 67.21
C LEU A 255 18.90 -10.12 67.59
N LYS A 256 18.84 -9.56 68.82
CA LYS A 256 17.67 -8.80 69.28
C LYS A 256 17.42 -7.56 68.45
N PHE A 257 18.44 -6.73 68.25
CA PHE A 257 18.29 -5.47 67.51
C PHE A 257 18.01 -5.70 66.03
N SER A 258 18.69 -6.67 65.41
CA SER A 258 18.44 -7.01 64.00
C SER A 258 17.05 -7.61 63.78
N SER A 259 16.56 -8.46 64.69
CA SER A 259 15.22 -9.04 64.60
C SER A 259 14.12 -7.99 64.78
N TRP A 260 14.24 -7.13 65.80
CA TRP A 260 13.28 -6.03 66.00
C TRP A 260 13.35 -5.00 64.88
N GLY A 261 14.55 -4.69 64.40
CA GLY A 261 14.75 -3.85 63.23
C GLY A 261 14.05 -4.43 62.01
N PHE A 262 14.23 -5.72 61.73
CA PHE A 262 13.59 -6.42 60.62
C PHE A 262 12.06 -6.29 60.68
N VAL A 263 11.45 -6.63 61.81
CA VAL A 263 9.98 -6.54 61.98
C VAL A 263 9.49 -5.09 61.82
N SER A 264 10.25 -4.13 62.33
CA SER A 264 9.88 -2.71 62.25
C SER A 264 9.93 -2.20 60.81
N VAL A 265 10.99 -2.53 60.07
CA VAL A 265 11.15 -2.16 58.66
C VAL A 265 10.09 -2.84 57.80
N ALA A 266 9.83 -4.14 58.03
CA ALA A 266 8.79 -4.88 57.32
C ALA A 266 7.39 -4.28 57.55
N ALA A 267 7.04 -3.91 58.79
CA ALA A 267 5.77 -3.28 59.09
C ALA A 267 5.63 -1.90 58.43
N LEU A 268 6.69 -1.09 58.43
CA LEU A 268 6.72 0.20 57.74
C LEU A 268 6.57 0.03 56.22
N GLY A 269 7.27 -0.93 55.63
CA GLY A 269 7.15 -1.26 54.21
C GLY A 269 5.73 -1.69 53.85
N ILE A 270 5.08 -2.53 54.66
CA ILE A 270 3.69 -2.93 54.44
C ILE A 270 2.75 -1.73 54.52
N LEU A 271 2.89 -0.87 55.53
CA LEU A 271 2.05 0.31 55.68
C LEU A 271 2.21 1.28 54.51
N GLU A 272 3.44 1.53 54.09
CA GLU A 272 3.73 2.39 52.95
C GLU A 272 3.09 1.82 51.67
N ALA A 273 3.30 0.53 51.38
CA ALA A 273 2.72 -0.11 50.19
C ALA A 273 1.17 -0.10 50.17
N GLN A 274 0.52 -0.16 51.33
CA GLN A 274 -0.94 -0.05 51.43
C GLN A 274 -1.45 1.37 51.22
N LEU A 275 -0.66 2.38 51.61
CA LEU A 275 -0.99 3.79 51.41
C LEU A 275 -0.75 4.23 49.97
N SER A 276 0.33 3.77 49.35
CA SER A 276 0.67 4.04 47.94
C SER A 276 -0.01 3.08 46.96
N PHE A 277 -0.97 2.27 47.41
CA PHE A 277 -1.59 1.22 46.60
C PHE A 277 -2.31 1.78 45.37
N GLU A 278 -1.77 1.44 44.19
CA GLU A 278 -2.41 1.73 42.90
C GLU A 278 -3.13 0.47 42.37
N PRO A 279 -4.46 0.49 42.21
CA PRO A 279 -5.22 -0.69 41.76
C PRO A 279 -4.90 -1.14 40.33
N GLU A 280 -4.53 -0.20 39.46
CA GLU A 280 -4.33 -0.43 38.03
C GLU A 280 -3.12 0.36 37.53
N VAL A 281 -2.09 -0.35 37.07
CA VAL A 281 -0.95 0.25 36.39
C VAL A 281 -1.12 0.05 34.89
N ARG A 282 -0.95 1.13 34.11
CA ARG A 282 -1.15 1.14 32.66
C ARG A 282 0.20 1.23 31.97
N HIS A 283 0.55 0.20 31.21
CA HIS A 283 1.75 0.21 30.38
C HIS A 283 1.37 0.21 28.90
N VAL A 284 1.98 1.09 28.11
CA VAL A 284 1.83 1.09 26.66
C VAL A 284 2.87 0.14 26.07
N VAL A 285 2.40 -0.99 25.53
CA VAL A 285 3.25 -2.02 24.92
C VAL A 285 3.05 -1.99 23.41
N GLN A 286 4.14 -2.21 22.67
CA GLN A 286 4.10 -2.37 21.23
C GLN A 286 3.50 -3.75 20.89
N ARG A 287 2.36 -3.76 20.21
CA ARG A 287 1.75 -4.97 19.69
C ARG A 287 2.20 -5.22 18.25
N PRO A 288 2.65 -6.43 17.90
CA PRO A 288 2.88 -6.77 16.50
C PRO A 288 1.56 -6.76 15.74
N LEU A 289 1.48 -5.94 14.68
CA LEU A 289 0.34 -5.92 13.76
C LEU A 289 0.20 -7.31 13.08
N PRO A 290 -1.02 -7.85 12.93
CA PRO A 290 -1.24 -9.05 12.11
C PRO A 290 -0.65 -8.88 10.71
N LYS A 291 -0.06 -9.94 10.15
CA LYS A 291 0.62 -9.89 8.84
C LYS A 291 -0.29 -9.39 7.71
N ASP A 292 -1.59 -9.65 7.82
CA ASP A 292 -2.60 -9.24 6.83
C ASP A 292 -2.95 -7.75 6.88
N LEU A 293 -2.63 -7.08 8.00
CA LEU A 293 -2.79 -5.64 8.19
C LEU A 293 -1.47 -4.87 8.04
N GLN A 294 -0.34 -5.58 7.93
CA GLN A 294 0.94 -4.97 7.62
C GLN A 294 0.96 -4.62 6.15
N ARG A 295 1.29 -3.36 5.83
CA ARG A 295 1.55 -2.99 4.45
C ARG A 295 2.60 -3.94 3.86
N PRO A 296 2.37 -4.54 2.68
CA PRO A 296 3.39 -5.35 2.02
C PRO A 296 4.63 -4.49 1.88
N LYS A 297 5.71 -4.92 2.52
CA LYS A 297 7.00 -4.27 2.39
C LYS A 297 7.28 -4.18 0.90
N PRO A 298 7.64 -3.01 0.35
CA PRO A 298 7.96 -2.92 -1.06
C PRO A 298 9.01 -3.99 -1.32
N GLU A 299 8.61 -4.99 -2.12
CA GLU A 299 9.52 -6.03 -2.59
C GLU A 299 10.68 -5.24 -3.18
N LYS A 300 11.87 -5.39 -2.60
CA LYS A 300 13.04 -4.68 -3.10
C LYS A 300 13.12 -5.07 -4.56
N SER A 301 12.79 -4.14 -5.45
CA SER A 301 12.94 -4.34 -6.88
C SER A 301 14.36 -4.81 -7.07
N ASP A 302 14.55 -6.03 -7.59
CA ASP A 302 15.85 -6.71 -7.71
C ASP A 302 16.78 -6.03 -8.73
N VAL A 303 16.43 -4.79 -9.11
CA VAL A 303 17.18 -3.84 -9.92
C VAL A 303 18.46 -3.42 -9.20
N SER A 304 19.44 -4.31 -9.25
CA SER A 304 20.82 -4.07 -8.80
C SER A 304 21.63 -3.55 -9.98
N LEU A 305 21.76 -2.23 -10.12
CA LEU A 305 22.71 -1.60 -11.04
C LEU A 305 24.08 -1.48 -10.36
N ARG A 306 25.09 -2.17 -10.88
CA ARG A 306 26.48 -2.05 -10.42
C ARG A 306 27.35 -1.42 -11.51
N PRO A 307 28.14 -0.39 -11.19
CA PRO A 307 29.14 0.11 -12.13
C PRO A 307 30.18 -0.97 -12.39
N SER A 308 30.58 -1.15 -13.64
CA SER A 308 31.61 -2.09 -14.07
C SER A 308 32.67 -1.37 -14.88
N ALA A 309 33.94 -1.69 -14.63
CA ALA A 309 35.07 -1.23 -15.43
C ALA A 309 35.80 -2.44 -15.97
N LEU A 310 35.91 -2.58 -17.29
CA LEU A 310 36.70 -3.63 -17.94
C LEU A 310 37.91 -3.01 -18.65
N PRO A 311 39.15 -3.49 -18.38
CA PRO A 311 40.31 -3.11 -19.16
C PRO A 311 40.24 -3.76 -20.55
N THR A 312 40.45 -2.96 -21.59
CA THR A 312 40.56 -3.42 -22.98
C THR A 312 41.93 -3.02 -23.54
N PRO A 313 42.43 -3.68 -24.60
CA PRO A 313 43.76 -3.42 -25.17
C PRO A 313 44.01 -1.99 -25.69
N GLY A 314 43.01 -1.11 -25.65
CA GLY A 314 43.11 0.32 -26.01
C GLY A 314 42.58 1.29 -24.95
N GLY A 315 42.24 0.83 -23.72
CA GLY A 315 41.75 1.71 -22.66
C GLY A 315 40.81 1.03 -21.66
N LEU A 316 40.19 1.85 -20.78
CA LEU A 316 39.23 1.38 -19.77
C LEU A 316 37.79 1.61 -20.27
N GLN A 317 37.01 0.54 -20.39
CA GLN A 317 35.58 0.66 -20.72
C GLN A 317 34.77 0.69 -19.42
N LEU A 318 34.04 1.77 -19.19
CA LEU A 318 33.10 1.92 -18.07
C LEU A 318 31.68 1.57 -18.56
N GLY A 319 30.94 0.81 -17.75
CA GLY A 319 29.58 0.39 -18.01
C GLY A 319 28.77 0.21 -16.74
N VAL A 320 27.49 -0.12 -16.88
CA VAL A 320 26.60 -0.45 -15.77
C VAL A 320 26.00 -1.82 -16.05
N ILE A 321 26.17 -2.76 -15.13
CA ILE A 321 25.59 -4.09 -15.21
C ILE A 321 24.39 -4.14 -14.25
N GLY A 322 23.21 -4.37 -14.80
CA GLY A 322 21.95 -4.52 -14.07
C GLY A 322 21.45 -5.95 -14.09
N ARG A 323 20.86 -6.40 -12.99
CA ARG A 323 19.87 -7.51 -13.01
C ARG A 323 18.50 -6.84 -12.88
N PHE A 324 17.56 -7.19 -13.75
CA PHE A 324 16.22 -6.59 -13.80
C PHE A 324 15.17 -7.67 -13.54
#